data_AF-A0A449D7D6-F1
#
_entry.id   AF-A0A449D7D6-F1
#
_cell.length_a   1.000
_cell.length_b   1.000
_cell.length_c   1.000
_cell.angle_alpha   90.00
_cell.angle_beta   90.00
_cell.angle_gamma   90.00
#
_symmetry.space_group_name_H-M   'P 1'
#
loop_
_entity.id
_entity.type
_entity.pdbx_description
1 polymer ?
#
loop_
_entity_poly.entity_id
_entity_poly.type
_entity_poly.pdbx_seq_one_letter_code
_entity_poly.pdbx_strand_id
1 'polypeptide(L)'
;MNWNDYVARVAEGETQATIAAKLGVSGPTVSRWKKFGPRPENVSTFARAYGRPVLEAFVAAGYLTPEEAGETPTAAPSLASLTDDELVRELTRRLKKAGEDDASTPLTRAGVSPAEEELAADFIAHKQRPRADPAPDDPEFESFLKQQAAKRGPNRGKQIRRQQDDDAE
;
A
#
# COMPACT_ATOMS: atom_id res chain seq x y z
N MET A 1 37.88 -10.56 0.56
CA MET A 1 38.15 -11.64 -0.43
C MET A 1 38.46 -10.95 -1.75
N ASN A 2 39.49 -11.39 -2.50
CA ASN A 2 39.80 -10.82 -3.81
C ASN A 2 39.10 -11.61 -4.95
N TRP A 3 39.14 -11.06 -6.17
CA TRP A 3 38.48 -11.64 -7.34
C TRP A 3 38.93 -13.07 -7.67
N ASN A 4 40.23 -13.37 -7.56
CA ASN A 4 40.76 -14.68 -7.93
C ASN A 4 40.30 -15.75 -6.95
N ASP A 5 40.30 -15.45 -5.65
CA ASP A 5 39.79 -16.35 -4.60
C ASP A 5 38.28 -16.55 -4.76
N TYR A 6 37.55 -15.47 -5.11
CA TYR A 6 36.11 -15.52 -5.35
C TYR A 6 35.77 -16.44 -6.53
N VAL A 7 36.44 -16.28 -7.68
CA VAL A 7 36.25 -17.14 -8.85
C VAL A 7 36.63 -18.59 -8.52
N ALA A 8 37.75 -18.82 -7.82
CA ALA A 8 38.17 -20.17 -7.44
C ALA A 8 37.15 -20.88 -6.54
N ARG A 9 36.54 -20.14 -5.59
CA ARG A 9 35.47 -20.65 -4.72
C ARG A 9 34.16 -20.89 -5.47
N VAL A 10 33.72 -19.94 -6.29
CA VAL A 10 32.41 -19.98 -6.96
C VAL A 10 32.38 -20.96 -8.14
N ALA A 11 33.51 -21.13 -8.83
CA ALA A 11 33.63 -22.05 -9.95
C ALA A 11 34.13 -23.44 -9.55
N GLU A 12 34.26 -23.75 -8.25
CA GLU A 12 34.61 -25.08 -7.70
C GLU A 12 35.84 -25.76 -8.36
N GLY A 13 36.81 -24.96 -8.82
CA GLY A 13 37.99 -25.46 -9.53
C GLY A 13 37.82 -25.74 -11.03
N GLU A 14 36.69 -25.35 -11.65
CA GLU A 14 36.51 -25.36 -13.11
C GLU A 14 37.72 -24.71 -13.83
N THR A 15 38.10 -25.26 -14.98
CA THR A 15 39.22 -24.71 -15.76
C THR A 15 38.85 -23.36 -16.38
N GLN A 16 39.87 -22.52 -16.65
CA GLN A 16 39.66 -21.24 -17.36
C GLN A 16 38.99 -21.41 -18.72
N ALA A 17 39.16 -22.56 -19.39
CA ALA A 17 38.49 -22.87 -20.65
C ALA A 17 37.00 -23.18 -20.44
N THR A 18 36.67 -23.94 -19.38
CA THR A 18 35.28 -24.23 -18.98
C THR A 18 34.54 -22.93 -18.62
N ILE A 19 35.16 -22.09 -17.78
CA ILE A 19 34.64 -20.77 -17.40
C ILE A 19 34.42 -19.91 -18.66
N ALA A 20 35.42 -19.84 -19.56
CA ALA A 20 35.32 -19.04 -20.78
C ALA A 20 34.17 -19.49 -21.70
N ALA A 21 34.01 -20.80 -21.91
CA ALA A 21 32.92 -21.37 -22.69
C ALA A 21 31.55 -21.07 -22.06
N LYS A 22 31.40 -21.28 -20.74
CA LYS A 22 30.17 -21.02 -19.97
C LYS A 22 29.74 -19.54 -20.01
N LEU A 23 30.70 -18.63 -20.10
CA LEU A 23 30.49 -17.18 -20.20
C LEU A 23 30.34 -16.67 -21.64
N GLY A 24 30.57 -17.50 -22.67
CA GLY A 24 30.60 -17.06 -24.07
C GLY A 24 31.75 -16.12 -24.41
N VAL A 25 32.88 -16.19 -23.68
CA VAL A 25 34.06 -15.32 -23.86
C VAL A 25 35.30 -16.11 -24.29
N SER A 26 36.33 -15.41 -24.76
CA SER A 26 37.60 -16.05 -25.10
C SER A 26 38.36 -16.51 -23.83
N GLY A 27 39.07 -17.64 -23.90
CA GLY A 27 39.98 -18.08 -22.84
C GLY A 27 41.02 -17.00 -22.42
N PRO A 28 41.64 -16.27 -23.37
CA PRO A 28 42.49 -15.12 -23.05
C PRO A 28 41.79 -13.96 -22.31
N THR A 29 40.45 -13.87 -22.31
CA THR A 29 39.71 -12.93 -21.47
C THR A 29 39.80 -13.34 -20.01
N VAL A 30 39.48 -14.60 -19.69
CA VAL A 30 39.51 -15.15 -18.32
C VAL A 30 40.93 -15.18 -17.78
N SER A 31 41.91 -15.57 -18.61
CA SER A 31 43.33 -15.63 -18.22
C SER A 31 43.89 -14.28 -17.74
N ARG A 32 43.45 -13.18 -18.35
CA ARG A 32 43.90 -11.82 -17.99
C ARG A 32 43.40 -11.36 -16.61
N TRP A 33 42.32 -11.93 -16.08
CA TRP A 33 41.75 -11.50 -14.80
C TRP A 33 42.73 -11.60 -13.64
N LYS A 34 43.61 -12.61 -13.65
CA LYS A 34 44.64 -12.78 -12.62
C LYS A 34 45.61 -11.62 -12.50
N LYS A 35 45.86 -10.88 -13.60
CA LYS A 35 46.82 -9.77 -13.67
C LYS A 35 46.18 -8.39 -13.69
N PHE A 36 45.03 -8.25 -14.34
CA PHE A 36 44.40 -6.95 -14.63
C PHE A 36 43.00 -6.79 -14.03
N GLY A 37 42.47 -7.81 -13.34
CA GLY A 37 41.08 -7.88 -12.95
C GLY A 37 40.14 -8.21 -14.12
N PRO A 38 38.85 -8.49 -13.81
CA PRO A 38 37.79 -8.61 -14.81
C PRO A 38 37.40 -7.23 -15.36
N ARG A 39 36.44 -7.19 -16.28
CA ARG A 39 35.68 -5.97 -16.61
C ARG A 39 34.29 -6.06 -15.96
N PRO A 40 33.58 -4.95 -15.68
CA PRO A 40 32.28 -4.99 -14.99
C PRO A 40 31.25 -5.90 -15.68
N GLU A 41 31.24 -5.91 -17.02
CA GLU A 41 30.33 -6.74 -17.81
C GLU A 41 30.62 -8.22 -17.54
N ASN A 42 31.91 -8.62 -17.58
CA ASN A 42 32.36 -9.97 -17.27
C ASN A 42 32.05 -10.40 -15.84
N VAL A 43 32.13 -9.48 -14.86
CA VAL A 43 31.73 -9.77 -13.46
C VAL A 43 30.23 -10.07 -13.39
N SER A 44 29.40 -9.25 -14.03
CA SER A 44 27.95 -9.46 -14.05
C SER A 44 27.54 -10.74 -14.77
N THR A 45 28.23 -11.09 -15.87
CA THR A 45 28.01 -12.33 -16.62
C THR A 45 28.46 -13.54 -15.83
N PHE A 46 29.64 -13.49 -15.18
CA PHE A 46 30.11 -14.54 -14.28
C PHE A 46 29.12 -14.79 -13.14
N ALA A 47 28.71 -13.74 -12.41
CA ALA A 47 27.77 -13.86 -11.32
C ALA A 47 26.47 -14.56 -11.74
N ARG A 48 25.86 -14.11 -12.85
CA ARG A 48 24.64 -14.72 -13.41
C ARG A 48 24.85 -16.18 -13.85
N ALA A 49 25.95 -16.48 -14.54
CA ALA A 49 26.26 -17.84 -15.03
C ALA A 49 26.54 -18.86 -13.92
N TYR A 50 26.87 -18.41 -12.71
CA TYR A 50 27.06 -19.25 -11.51
C TYR A 50 25.98 -19.01 -10.42
N GLY A 51 24.86 -18.35 -10.76
CA GLY A 51 23.73 -18.16 -9.84
C GLY A 51 24.04 -17.32 -8.59
N ARG A 52 25.02 -16.42 -8.66
CA ARG A 52 25.47 -15.56 -7.55
C ARG A 52 24.83 -14.17 -7.60
N PRO A 53 24.63 -13.50 -6.45
CA PRO A 53 24.29 -12.09 -6.40
C PRO A 53 25.37 -11.25 -7.12
N VAL A 54 24.94 -10.39 -8.05
CA VAL A 54 25.87 -9.55 -8.84
C VAL A 54 26.67 -8.61 -7.93
N LEU A 55 26.05 -8.05 -6.89
CA LEU A 55 26.72 -7.17 -5.92
C LEU A 55 27.87 -7.89 -5.17
N GLU A 56 27.68 -9.16 -4.77
CA GLU A 56 28.73 -9.99 -4.15
C GLU A 56 29.97 -10.09 -5.06
N ALA A 57 29.75 -10.30 -6.36
CA ALA A 57 30.81 -10.41 -7.35
C ALA A 57 31.49 -9.06 -7.64
N PHE A 58 30.75 -7.94 -7.62
CA PHE A 58 31.30 -6.59 -7.79
C PHE A 58 32.18 -6.19 -6.59
N VAL A 59 31.78 -6.52 -5.36
CA VAL A 59 32.62 -6.34 -4.17
C VAL A 59 33.89 -7.19 -4.25
N ALA A 60 33.78 -8.46 -4.64
CA ALA A 60 34.95 -9.32 -4.85
C ALA A 60 35.89 -8.82 -5.97
N ALA A 61 35.34 -8.19 -7.00
CA ALA A 61 36.09 -7.56 -8.08
C ALA A 61 36.72 -6.19 -7.71
N GLY A 62 36.36 -5.61 -6.55
CA GLY A 62 36.82 -4.29 -6.11
C GLY A 62 36.14 -3.12 -6.82
N TYR A 63 34.95 -3.34 -7.42
CA TYR A 63 34.14 -2.27 -8.02
C TYR A 63 33.18 -1.60 -7.04
N LEU A 64 32.91 -2.24 -5.90
CA LEU A 64 32.09 -1.73 -4.81
C LEU A 64 32.73 -2.09 -3.47
N THR A 65 32.50 -1.30 -2.44
CA THR A 65 32.73 -1.74 -1.05
C THR A 65 31.55 -2.59 -0.54
N PRO A 66 31.72 -3.38 0.53
CA PRO A 66 30.61 -4.07 1.18
C PRO A 66 29.49 -3.13 1.64
N GLU A 67 29.85 -1.91 2.04
CA GLU A 67 28.93 -0.87 2.50
C GLU A 67 28.11 -0.33 1.31
N GLU A 68 28.75 0.07 0.21
CA GLU A 68 28.08 0.51 -1.03
C GLU A 68 27.13 -0.57 -1.59
N ALA A 69 27.53 -1.84 -1.52
CA ALA A 69 26.71 -2.98 -1.95
C ALA A 69 25.51 -3.26 -1.01
N GLY A 70 25.52 -2.70 0.20
CA GLY A 70 24.42 -2.76 1.17
C GLY A 70 23.51 -1.53 1.17
N GLU A 71 23.86 -0.45 0.45
CA GLU A 71 23.04 0.76 0.39
C GLU A 71 21.72 0.50 -0.32
N THR A 72 20.63 0.99 0.26
CA THR A 72 19.33 1.04 -0.41
C THR A 72 19.33 2.25 -1.35
N PRO A 73 18.95 2.11 -2.64
CA PRO A 73 18.93 3.23 -3.57
C PRO A 73 18.13 4.42 -3.02
N THR A 74 18.75 5.61 -2.99
CA THR A 74 18.17 6.85 -2.46
C THR A 74 16.83 7.23 -3.10
N ALA A 75 16.63 6.81 -4.35
CA ALA A 75 15.32 6.83 -4.99
C ALA A 75 14.48 5.65 -4.50
N ALA A 76 13.68 5.86 -3.44
CA ALA A 76 12.52 5.04 -3.20
C ALA A 76 11.66 4.99 -4.48
N PRO A 77 11.11 3.84 -4.89
CA PRO A 77 10.23 3.76 -6.04
C PRO A 77 9.08 4.77 -5.85
N SER A 78 8.85 5.60 -6.86
CA SER A 78 7.84 6.65 -6.77
C SER A 78 6.49 6.03 -6.44
N LEU A 79 5.80 6.53 -5.42
CA LEU A 79 4.44 6.06 -5.11
C LEU A 79 3.49 6.26 -6.31
N ALA A 80 3.77 7.25 -7.17
CA ALA A 80 3.05 7.49 -8.41
C ALA A 80 3.39 6.51 -9.56
N SER A 81 4.33 5.58 -9.34
CA SER A 81 4.62 4.46 -10.26
C SER A 81 3.97 3.14 -9.83
N LEU A 82 3.36 3.10 -8.65
CA LEU A 82 2.53 1.99 -8.20
C LEU A 82 1.11 2.16 -8.74
N THR A 83 0.46 1.05 -9.10
CA THR A 83 -0.98 1.03 -9.38
C THR A 83 -1.79 1.24 -8.10
N ASP A 84 -3.02 1.71 -8.21
CA ASP A 84 -3.95 1.86 -7.07
C ASP A 84 -4.10 0.54 -6.29
N ASP A 85 -4.14 -0.58 -7.02
CA ASP A 85 -4.19 -1.94 -6.47
C ASP A 85 -2.96 -2.28 -5.61
N GLU A 86 -1.76 -1.91 -6.05
CA GLU A 86 -0.52 -2.10 -5.30
C GLU A 86 -0.46 -1.20 -4.06
N LEU A 87 -0.91 0.06 -4.19
CA LEU A 87 -1.01 1.01 -3.08
C LEU A 87 -1.98 0.52 -2.00
N VAL A 88 -3.16 0.03 -2.38
CA VAL A 88 -4.16 -0.51 -1.43
C VAL A 88 -3.64 -1.78 -0.74
N ARG A 89 -2.94 -2.66 -1.46
CA ARG A 89 -2.30 -3.86 -0.88
C ARG A 89 -1.22 -3.49 0.14
N GLU A 90 -0.34 -2.56 -0.20
CA GLU A 90 0.74 -2.10 0.68
C GLU A 90 0.19 -1.36 1.91
N LEU A 91 -0.82 -0.51 1.76
CA LEU A 91 -1.52 0.14 2.88
C LEU A 91 -2.14 -0.91 3.81
N THR A 92 -2.85 -1.90 3.27
CA THR A 92 -3.45 -2.99 4.03
C THR A 92 -2.40 -3.79 4.80
N ARG A 93 -1.24 -4.07 4.17
CA ARG A 93 -0.11 -4.75 4.80
C ARG A 93 0.46 -3.94 5.98
N ARG A 94 0.62 -2.63 5.82
CA ARG A 94 1.08 -1.73 6.90
C ARG A 94 0.11 -1.65 8.06
N LEU A 95 -1.19 -1.51 7.79
CA LEU A 95 -2.23 -1.47 8.82
C LEU A 95 -2.28 -2.76 9.64
N LYS A 96 -2.12 -3.92 9.00
CA LYS A 96 -2.03 -5.21 9.71
C LYS A 96 -0.80 -5.26 10.63
N LYS A 97 0.40 -4.91 10.12
CA LYS A 97 1.62 -4.89 10.93
C LYS A 97 1.54 -3.90 12.10
N ALA A 98 0.93 -2.73 11.89
CA ALA A 98 0.73 -1.74 12.95
C ALA A 98 -0.29 -2.17 14.03
N GLY A 99 -1.14 -3.17 13.74
CA GLY A 99 -1.99 -3.82 14.74
C GLY A 99 -1.32 -4.99 15.47
N GLU A 100 -0.14 -5.42 15.03
CA GLU A 100 0.70 -6.44 15.68
C GLU A 100 1.79 -5.77 16.56
N ASP A 101 2.35 -4.66 16.08
CA ASP A 101 3.30 -3.79 16.80
C ASP A 101 2.56 -2.68 17.59
N ASP A 102 1.89 -3.02 18.71
CA ASP A 102 1.05 -2.07 19.47
C ASP A 102 1.86 -0.97 20.20
N ALA A 103 2.12 0.11 19.48
CA ALA A 103 2.31 1.45 20.01
C ALA A 103 1.93 2.48 18.93
N SER A 104 0.66 2.47 18.50
CA SER A 104 0.16 3.52 17.61
C SER A 104 0.25 4.89 18.29
N THR A 105 1.20 5.73 17.87
CA THR A 105 1.06 7.18 18.01
C THR A 105 -0.33 7.55 17.47
N PRO A 106 -1.21 8.16 18.28
CA PRO A 106 -2.52 8.55 17.78
C PRO A 106 -2.35 9.39 16.52
N LEU A 107 -3.22 9.16 15.53
CA LEU A 107 -3.45 10.15 14.48
C LEU A 107 -4.07 11.37 15.17
N THR A 108 -3.22 12.23 15.74
CA THR A 108 -3.62 13.53 16.24
C THR A 108 -4.22 14.27 15.06
N ARG A 109 -5.55 14.43 15.12
CA ARG A 109 -6.33 15.13 14.11
C ARG A 109 -6.00 16.62 14.21
N ALA A 110 -4.85 16.98 13.63
CA ALA A 110 -4.35 18.34 13.62
C ALA A 110 -5.37 19.25 12.95
N GLY A 111 -5.99 20.15 13.72
CA GLY A 111 -6.96 21.12 13.23
C GLY A 111 -8.43 20.79 13.45
N VAL A 112 -8.82 20.18 14.57
CA VAL A 112 -10.16 20.41 15.14
C VAL A 112 -10.05 21.57 16.13
N SER A 113 -10.85 22.61 15.95
CA SER A 113 -10.98 23.69 16.93
C SER A 113 -11.73 23.18 18.17
N PRO A 114 -11.42 23.63 19.40
CA PRO A 114 -12.19 23.25 20.59
C PRO A 114 -13.71 23.46 20.44
N ALA A 115 -14.12 24.47 19.68
CA ALA A 115 -15.53 24.74 19.37
C ALA A 115 -16.18 23.70 18.44
N GLU A 116 -15.41 23.07 17.56
CA GLU A 116 -15.91 21.98 16.69
C GLU A 116 -16.00 20.65 17.45
N GLU A 117 -15.14 20.45 18.44
CA GLU A 117 -15.17 19.29 19.33
C GLU A 117 -16.38 19.34 20.27
N GLU A 118 -16.70 20.52 20.82
CA GLU A 118 -17.92 20.77 21.59
C GLU A 118 -19.18 20.57 20.74
N LEU A 119 -19.23 21.13 19.52
CA LEU A 119 -20.36 20.93 18.59
C LEU A 119 -20.55 19.47 18.16
N ALA A 120 -19.45 18.73 17.96
CA ALA A 120 -19.49 17.31 17.62
C ALA A 120 -19.97 16.46 18.83
N ALA A 121 -19.52 16.78 20.04
CA ALA A 121 -19.99 16.13 21.27
C ALA A 121 -21.51 16.34 21.45
N ASP A 122 -22.00 17.57 21.26
CA ASP A 122 -23.43 17.89 21.34
C ASP A 122 -24.24 17.14 20.28
N PHE A 123 -23.76 17.06 19.04
CA PHE A 123 -24.45 16.33 17.97
C PHE A 123 -24.52 14.81 18.23
N ILE A 124 -23.44 14.23 18.79
CA ILE A 124 -23.40 12.82 19.19
C ILE A 124 -24.34 12.56 20.37
N ALA A 125 -24.31 13.43 21.39
CA ALA A 125 -25.21 13.36 22.54
C ALA A 125 -26.68 13.49 22.12
N HIS A 126 -27.00 14.36 21.17
CA HIS A 126 -28.36 14.55 20.67
C HIS A 126 -28.89 13.32 19.91
N LYS A 127 -28.03 12.58 19.19
CA LYS A 127 -28.40 11.31 18.53
C LYS A 127 -28.51 10.12 19.47
N GLN A 128 -27.83 10.13 20.62
CA GLN A 128 -27.85 9.03 21.59
C GLN A 128 -28.86 9.20 22.73
N ARG A 129 -29.58 10.33 22.80
CA ARG A 129 -30.77 10.40 23.66
C ARG A 129 -31.73 9.28 23.25
N PRO A 130 -32.16 8.40 24.18
CA PRO A 130 -33.25 7.49 23.86
C PRO A 130 -34.44 8.33 23.46
N ARG A 131 -35.10 7.96 22.35
CA ARG A 131 -36.51 8.29 22.23
C ARG A 131 -37.18 7.58 23.40
N ALA A 132 -37.50 8.33 24.45
CA ALA A 132 -38.55 7.92 25.35
C ALA A 132 -39.79 7.84 24.45
N ASP A 133 -40.22 6.62 24.13
CA ASP A 133 -41.57 6.42 23.63
C ASP A 133 -42.49 7.02 24.71
N PRO A 134 -43.28 8.05 24.38
CA PRO A 134 -44.16 8.66 25.36
C PRO A 134 -45.09 7.58 25.88
N ALA A 135 -45.22 7.50 27.22
CA ALA A 135 -46.13 6.55 27.83
C ALA A 135 -47.52 6.73 27.20
N PRO A 136 -48.25 5.64 26.89
CA PRO A 136 -49.44 5.70 26.04
C PRO A 136 -50.58 6.58 26.60
N ASP A 137 -50.49 6.98 27.87
CA ASP A 137 -51.52 7.68 28.63
C ASP A 137 -51.10 9.13 29.01
N ASP A 138 -50.01 9.68 28.45
CA ASP A 138 -49.53 11.04 28.76
C ASP A 138 -50.42 12.14 28.14
N PRO A 139 -51.09 12.99 28.95
CA PRO A 139 -51.95 14.07 28.44
C PRO A 139 -51.19 15.18 27.68
N GLU A 140 -49.88 15.35 27.89
CA GLU A 140 -49.07 16.27 27.09
C GLU A 140 -48.86 15.74 25.66
N PHE A 141 -48.74 14.42 25.49
CA PHE A 141 -48.60 13.81 24.17
C PHE A 141 -49.88 13.96 23.33
N GLU A 142 -51.06 13.82 23.94
CA GLU A 142 -52.35 14.12 23.31
C GLU A 142 -52.45 15.60 22.87
N SER A 143 -51.95 16.53 23.69
CA SER A 143 -51.88 17.95 23.33
C SER A 143 -50.94 18.19 22.14
N PHE A 144 -49.79 17.52 22.12
CA PHE A 144 -48.82 17.58 21.01
C PHE A 144 -49.39 17.00 19.71
N LEU A 145 -50.08 15.86 19.76
CA LEU A 145 -50.75 15.27 18.59
C LEU A 145 -51.84 16.18 18.03
N LYS A 146 -52.68 16.79 18.90
CA LYS A 146 -53.68 17.78 18.49
C LYS A 146 -53.05 19.01 17.83
N GLN A 147 -51.93 19.52 18.37
CA GLN A 147 -51.19 20.62 17.76
C GLN A 147 -50.53 20.26 16.43
N GLN A 148 -50.04 19.02 16.24
CA GLN A 148 -49.55 18.56 14.93
C GLN A 148 -50.69 18.39 13.91
N ALA A 149 -51.82 17.80 14.31
CA ALA A 149 -52.98 17.63 13.45
C ALA A 149 -53.51 18.98 12.95
N ALA A 150 -53.61 19.98 13.83
CA ALA A 150 -54.02 21.34 13.47
C ALA A 150 -53.04 22.05 12.51
N LYS A 151 -51.75 21.68 12.50
CA LYS A 151 -50.74 22.24 11.59
C LYS A 151 -50.71 21.56 10.21
N ARG A 152 -51.35 20.39 10.04
CA ARG A 152 -51.47 19.72 8.74
C ARG A 152 -52.72 20.23 8.01
N GLY A 153 -52.57 21.38 7.35
CA GLY A 153 -53.58 21.90 6.44
C GLY A 153 -54.01 20.88 5.36
N PRO A 154 -55.24 20.98 4.84
CA PRO A 154 -55.88 19.90 4.07
C PRO A 154 -55.22 19.73 2.69
N ASN A 155 -54.23 18.85 2.59
CA ASN A 155 -53.54 18.61 1.33
C ASN A 155 -54.32 17.61 0.45
N ARG A 156 -54.85 18.13 -0.66
CA ARG A 156 -55.55 17.38 -1.71
C ARG A 156 -54.62 16.30 -2.30
N GLY A 157 -54.95 15.04 -2.07
CA GLY A 157 -54.20 13.90 -2.62
C GLY A 157 -55.12 12.88 -3.28
N LYS A 158 -55.01 12.78 -4.61
CA LYS A 158 -55.54 11.71 -5.48
C LYS A 158 -57.05 11.74 -5.80
N GLN A 159 -57.39 12.49 -6.85
CA GLN A 159 -58.00 11.82 -8.00
C GLN A 159 -56.97 10.85 -8.58
N ILE A 160 -57.19 9.53 -8.46
CA ILE A 160 -56.52 8.51 -9.28
C ILE A 160 -57.57 7.45 -9.62
N ARG A 161 -57.63 7.06 -10.91
CA ARG A 161 -58.50 6.02 -11.51
C ARG A 161 -60.01 6.32 -11.48
N ARG A 162 -60.47 6.94 -12.56
CA ARG A 162 -61.06 6.11 -13.63
C ARG A 162 -60.21 6.23 -14.88
N GLN A 163 -60.03 5.09 -15.52
CA GLN A 163 -59.37 4.91 -16.80
C GLN A 163 -60.35 4.04 -17.58
N GLN A 164 -60.57 4.39 -18.85
CA GLN A 164 -61.47 3.69 -19.75
C GLN A 164 -62.96 3.84 -19.36
N ASP A 165 -63.46 5.04 -19.70
CA ASP A 165 -64.84 5.37 -20.01
C ASP A 165 -64.74 6.52 -21.08
N ASP A 166 -64.93 6.41 -22.41
CA ASP A 166 -65.15 5.31 -23.39
C ASP A 166 -64.65 5.74 -24.83
N ASP A 167 -64.91 4.96 -25.90
CA ASP A 167 -64.70 5.20 -27.35
C ASP A 167 -65.81 6.06 -28.03
N ALA A 168 -65.58 6.49 -29.30
CA ALA A 168 -66.45 7.29 -30.20
C ALA A 168 -66.56 8.81 -29.87
N GLU A 169 -66.63 9.74 -30.84
CA GLU A 169 -66.84 9.66 -32.30
C GLU A 169 -66.04 10.77 -33.04
#